data_AF-A0A919PUE7-F1
#
_entry.id   AF-A0A919PUE7-F1
#
_cell.length_a   1.000
_cell.length_b   1.000
_cell.length_c   1.000
_cell.angle_alpha   90.00
_cell.angle_beta   90.00
_cell.angle_gamma   90.00
#
_symmetry.space_group_name_H-M   'P 1'
#
loop_
_entity.id
_entity.type
_entity.pdbx_description
1 polymer ?
#
loop_
_entity_poly.entity_id
_entity_poly.type
_entity_poly.pdbx_seq_one_letter_code
_entity_poly.pdbx_strand_id
1 'polypeptide(L)'
;MHLIEITSTPAVAGDRNTAGGRPILAEGQDWPVCGCGQRMASILPFDIPTDVPAFGGEHLNDVHLLACPAACDPAAVRPVHQR
;
A
#
# COMPACT_ATOMS: atom_id res chain seq x y z
N MET A 1 15.31 -15.03 3.34
CA MET A 1 15.39 -13.65 2.81
C MET A 1 14.17 -13.45 1.93
N HIS A 2 13.29 -12.53 2.28
CA HIS A 2 12.11 -12.21 1.46
C HIS A 2 12.48 -11.05 0.54
N LEU A 3 12.26 -11.22 -0.77
CA LEU A 3 12.51 -10.20 -1.78
C LEU A 3 11.17 -9.78 -2.37
N ILE A 4 10.96 -8.47 -2.50
CA ILE A 4 9.87 -7.94 -3.31
C ILE A 4 10.36 -7.91 -4.75
N GLU A 5 9.75 -8.73 -5.61
CA GLU A 5 10.06 -8.76 -7.03
C GLU A 5 9.16 -7.81 -7.80
N ILE A 6 9.78 -6.91 -8.58
CA ILE A 6 9.05 -6.05 -9.50
C ILE A 6 8.93 -6.79 -10.82
N THR A 7 7.69 -7.09 -11.20
CA THR A 7 7.39 -7.69 -12.51
C THR A 7 6.76 -6.64 -13.44
N SER A 8 6.76 -6.93 -14.74
CA SER A 8 6.07 -6.13 -15.76
C SER A 8 4.79 -6.80 -16.26
N THR A 9 4.38 -7.91 -15.65
CA THR A 9 3.12 -8.58 -15.99
C THR A 9 1.96 -7.68 -15.58
N PRO A 10 1.04 -7.33 -16.50
CA PRO A 10 -0.10 -6.50 -16.15
C PRO A 10 -1.01 -7.18 -15.11
N ALA A 11 -1.37 -6.45 -14.07
CA ALA A 11 -2.36 -6.90 -13.09
C ALA A 11 -3.78 -6.90 -13.69
N VAL A 12 -4.59 -7.87 -13.28
CA VAL A 12 -6.02 -7.97 -13.60
C VAL A 12 -6.89 -7.73 -12.37
N ALA A 13 -8.20 -7.61 -12.58
CA ALA A 13 -9.14 -7.38 -11.49
C ALA A 13 -9.10 -8.53 -10.47
N GLY A 14 -8.87 -8.19 -9.20
CA GLY A 14 -8.77 -9.15 -8.10
C GLY A 14 -7.33 -9.56 -7.75
N ASP A 15 -6.34 -9.18 -8.56
CA ASP A 15 -4.94 -9.46 -8.24
C ASP A 15 -4.50 -8.76 -6.95
N ARG A 16 -3.73 -9.49 -6.15
CA ARG A 16 -3.01 -9.00 -4.96
C ARG A 16 -1.54 -8.72 -5.34
N ASN A 17 -0.78 -8.07 -4.47
CA ASN A 17 0.65 -7.77 -4.71
C ASN A 17 0.87 -6.97 -6.02
N THR A 18 0.11 -5.89 -6.20
CA THR A 18 0.11 -5.08 -7.42
C THR A 18 0.77 -3.72 -7.22
N ALA A 19 1.10 -3.02 -8.30
CA ALA A 19 1.49 -1.60 -8.27
C ALA A 19 0.29 -0.74 -8.67
N GLY A 20 -0.21 0.09 -7.76
CA GLY A 20 -1.35 0.97 -7.98
C GLY A 20 -2.71 0.31 -7.71
N GLY A 21 -3.69 0.64 -8.55
CA GLY A 21 -5.03 0.04 -8.52
C GLY A 21 -5.95 0.54 -7.40
N ARG A 22 -6.93 -0.29 -7.02
CA ARG A 22 -7.83 -0.04 -5.89
C ARG A 22 -7.28 -0.78 -4.66
N PRO A 23 -7.23 -0.14 -3.48
CA PRO A 23 -6.86 -0.85 -2.26
C PRO A 23 -7.91 -1.92 -1.95
N ILE A 24 -7.45 -3.02 -1.37
CA ILE A 24 -8.32 -4.06 -0.82
C ILE A 24 -8.77 -3.55 0.55
N LEU A 25 -10.06 -3.27 0.69
CA LEU A 25 -10.65 -2.73 1.90
C LEU A 25 -11.60 -3.77 2.49
N ALA A 26 -11.74 -3.77 3.81
CA ALA A 26 -12.75 -4.60 4.47
C ALA A 26 -14.17 -4.18 4.03
N GLU A 27 -15.12 -5.09 4.16
CA GLU A 27 -16.52 -4.78 3.84
C GLU A 27 -17.02 -3.61 4.69
N GLY A 28 -17.64 -2.61 4.05
CA GLY A 28 -18.14 -1.41 4.71
C GLY A 28 -17.06 -0.40 5.11
N GLN A 29 -15.77 -0.67 4.87
CA GLN A 29 -14.70 0.28 5.16
C GLN A 29 -14.69 1.43 4.14
N ASP A 30 -14.64 2.65 4.66
CA ASP A 30 -14.52 3.85 3.84
C ASP A 30 -13.16 3.94 3.13
N TRP A 31 -13.17 4.63 1.99
CA TRP A 31 -11.93 4.94 1.28
C TRP A 31 -11.02 5.82 2.14
N PRO A 32 -9.72 5.49 2.30
CA PRO A 32 -8.81 6.30 3.10
C PRO A 32 -8.67 7.74 2.55
N VAL A 33 -8.89 8.72 3.42
CA VAL A 33 -8.82 10.15 3.09
C VAL A 33 -7.62 10.77 3.78
N CYS A 34 -6.85 11.56 3.04
CA CYS A 34 -5.76 12.36 3.60
C CYS A 34 -6.31 13.52 4.44
N GLY A 35 -5.51 14.07 5.36
CA GLY A 35 -5.90 15.25 6.14
C GLY A 35 -6.32 16.48 5.31
N CYS A 36 -5.94 16.55 4.03
CA CYS A 36 -6.41 17.59 3.10
C CYS A 36 -7.80 17.31 2.47
N GLY A 37 -8.45 16.20 2.83
CA GLY A 37 -9.77 15.79 2.32
C GLY A 37 -9.74 15.03 0.99
N GLN A 38 -8.57 14.84 0.36
CA GLN A 38 -8.46 14.03 -0.86
C GLN A 38 -8.45 12.54 -0.54
N ARG A 39 -9.10 11.75 -1.40
CA ARG A 39 -8.96 10.28 -1.39
C ARG A 39 -7.50 9.91 -1.66
N MET A 40 -6.93 9.05 -0.82
CA MET A 40 -5.56 8.56 -1.01
C MET A 40 -5.50 7.60 -2.20
N ALA A 41 -4.41 7.66 -2.95
CA ALA A 41 -4.11 6.73 -4.03
C ALA A 41 -3.38 5.50 -3.49
N SER A 42 -3.76 4.32 -3.98
CA SER A 42 -3.01 3.08 -3.76
C SER A 42 -1.72 3.11 -4.55
N ILE A 43 -0.60 2.80 -3.90
CA ILE A 43 0.73 2.74 -4.54
C ILE A 43 1.21 1.29 -4.62
N LEU A 44 1.18 0.57 -3.51
CA LEU A 44 1.68 -0.80 -3.42
C LEU A 44 0.92 -1.58 -2.34
N PRO A 45 -0.17 -2.26 -2.69
CA PRO A 45 -0.76 -3.29 -1.84
C PRO A 45 0.06 -4.58 -1.93
N PHE A 46 0.41 -5.19 -0.80
CA PHE A 46 1.03 -6.51 -0.77
C PHE A 46 0.68 -7.31 0.48
N ASP A 47 0.69 -8.63 0.34
CA ASP A 47 0.46 -9.59 1.40
C ASP A 47 1.75 -9.84 2.16
N ILE A 48 1.63 -10.02 3.48
CA ILE A 48 2.74 -10.45 4.32
C ILE A 48 2.80 -11.97 4.30
N PRO A 49 3.93 -12.58 3.87
CA PRO A 49 4.09 -14.02 3.96
C PRO A 49 3.94 -14.50 5.41
N THR A 50 3.25 -15.62 5.61
CA THR A 50 2.92 -16.14 6.95
C THR A 50 4.15 -16.58 7.75
N ASP A 51 5.29 -16.76 7.09
CA ASP A 51 6.57 -17.12 7.70
C ASP A 51 7.42 -15.90 8.08
N VAL A 52 6.93 -14.68 7.87
CA VAL A 52 7.55 -13.46 8.41
C VAL A 52 7.22 -13.38 9.90
N PRO A 53 8.22 -13.49 10.80
CA PRO A 53 7.98 -13.69 12.23
C PRO A 53 7.44 -12.45 12.94
N ALA A 54 7.68 -11.26 12.40
CA ALA A 54 7.17 -10.00 12.92
C ALA A 54 7.06 -8.97 11.80
N PHE A 55 5.88 -8.39 11.63
CA PHE A 55 5.65 -7.26 10.74
C PHE A 55 4.60 -6.33 11.35
N GLY A 56 5.01 -5.13 11.78
CA GLY A 56 4.09 -4.08 12.25
C GLY A 56 3.32 -4.34 13.55
N GLY A 57 3.56 -5.45 14.27
CA GLY A 57 2.85 -5.79 15.52
C GLY A 57 1.88 -6.94 15.33
N GLU A 58 0.65 -6.84 15.87
CA GLU A 58 -0.36 -7.89 15.75
C GLU A 58 -0.78 -8.12 14.28
N HIS A 59 -0.34 -9.27 13.74
CA HIS A 59 -0.87 -9.99 12.57
C HIS A 59 -1.56 -9.16 11.47
N LEU A 60 -0.80 -8.27 10.81
CA LEU A 60 -1.23 -7.66 9.55
C LEU A 60 -0.96 -8.66 8.41
N ASN A 61 -2.01 -9.24 7.84
CA ASN A 61 -1.89 -10.19 6.71
C ASN A 61 -1.65 -9.46 5.38
N ASP A 62 -2.00 -8.19 5.31
CA ASP A 62 -1.82 -7.34 4.14
C ASP A 62 -1.48 -5.90 4.53
N VAL A 63 -0.75 -5.23 3.64
CA VAL A 63 -0.26 -3.87 3.82
C VAL A 63 -0.59 -3.06 2.59
N HIS A 64 -1.12 -1.86 2.81
CA HIS A 64 -1.44 -0.91 1.75
C HIS A 64 -0.57 0.33 1.90
N LEU A 65 0.38 0.51 0.97
CA LEU A 65 1.08 1.78 0.85
C LEU A 65 0.17 2.77 0.10
N LEU A 66 -0.25 3.82 0.80
CA LEU A 66 -1.15 4.85 0.29
C LEU A 66 -0.46 6.21 0.27
N ALA A 67 -0.73 7.02 -0.75
CA ALA A 67 -0.21 8.37 -0.87
C ALA A 67 -1.30 9.39 -1.20
N CYS A 68 -1.17 10.61 -0.69
CA CYS A 68 -2.05 11.70 -1.09
C CYS A 68 -1.67 12.18 -2.50
N PRO A 69 -2.60 12.20 -3.47
CA PRO A 69 -2.30 12.66 -4.84
C PRO A 69 -1.93 14.14 -4.91
N ALA A 70 -2.33 14.94 -3.92
CA ALA A 70 -1.95 16.34 -3.82
C ALA A 70 -0.56 16.57 -3.22
N ALA A 71 0.14 15.51 -2.77
CA ALA A 71 1.43 15.59 -2.08
C ALA A 71 1.44 16.67 -0.97
N CYS A 72 0.33 16.75 -0.22
CA CYS A 72 0.10 17.85 0.71
C CYS A 72 0.90 17.77 2.02
N ASP A 73 1.53 16.62 2.30
CA ASP A 73 2.48 16.46 3.39
C ASP A 73 3.91 16.55 2.84
N PRO A 74 4.85 17.30 3.46
CA PRO A 74 6.24 17.37 3.03
C PRO A 74 6.92 15.99 2.87
N ALA A 75 6.54 15.00 3.67
CA ALA A 75 7.03 13.63 3.56
C ALA A 75 6.52 12.90 2.31
N ALA A 76 5.45 13.39 1.68
CA ALA A 76 4.86 12.85 0.46
C ALA A 76 5.46 13.44 -0.84
N VAL A 77 6.38 14.41 -0.76
CA VAL A 77 6.79 15.21 -1.93
C VAL A 77 7.84 14.51 -2.80
N ARG A 78 8.61 13.53 -2.28
CA ARG A 78 9.58 12.68 -3.03
C ARG A 78 9.91 11.41 -2.22
N PRO A 79 10.48 10.33 -2.82
CA PRO A 79 11.06 9.26 -2.01
C PRO A 79 12.22 9.84 -1.20
N VAL A 80 11.96 10.15 0.07
CA VAL A 80 12.99 10.31 1.06
C VAL A 80 13.50 8.91 1.37
N HIS A 81 14.77 8.64 1.08
CA HIS A 81 15.44 7.49 1.67
C HIS A 81 15.30 7.63 3.18
N GLN A 82 14.48 6.79 3.80
CA GLN A 82 14.46 6.68 5.25
C GLN A 82 15.84 6.11 5.64
N ARG A 83 16.58 6.93 6.39
CA ARG A 83 17.90 6.57 6.91
C ARG A 83 17.76 5.67 8.13
#